data_AF-A0ABD0RAU4-F1
#
_entry.id   AF-A0ABD0RAU4-F1
#
_cell.length_a   1.000
_cell.length_b   1.000
_cell.length_c   1.000
_cell.angle_alpha   90.00
_cell.angle_beta   90.00
_cell.angle_gamma   90.00
#
_symmetry.space_group_name_H-M   'P 1'
#
loop_
_entity.id
_entity.type
_entity.pdbx_description
1 polymer ?
#
loop_
_entity_poly.entity_id
_entity_poly.type
_entity_poly.pdbx_seq_one_letter_code
_entity_poly.pdbx_strand_id
1 'polypeptide(L)' 'RCAGTVEVLHRGQWGRVCDFGWDLADAAVVCRELDCGEPVDALKGDHVGHGTGEIWINNALCAGSESTLK' A
#
# COMPACT_ATOMS: atom_id res chain seq x y z
N ARG A 1 -14.96 -4.85 -4.10
CA ARG A 1 -14.19 -5.60 -3.08
C ARG A 1 -12.78 -5.03 -3.10
N CYS A 2 -12.39 -4.25 -2.10
CA CYS A 2 -11.12 -3.53 -2.06
C CYS A 2 -10.27 -4.04 -0.89
N ALA A 3 -9.61 -5.19 -1.10
CA ALA A 3 -8.75 -5.80 -0.10
C ALA A 3 -7.71 -6.67 -0.81
N GLY A 4 -6.45 -6.54 -0.43
CA GLY A 4 -5.34 -7.29 -1.02
C GLY A 4 -3.98 -6.69 -0.68
N THR A 5 -2.93 -7.24 -1.29
CA THR A 5 -1.56 -6.72 -1.17
C THR A 5 -1.43 -5.47 -2.02
N VAL A 6 -0.81 -4.43 -1.46
CA VAL A 6 -0.49 -3.20 -2.19
C VAL A 6 0.80 -3.40 -2.98
N GLU A 7 0.72 -3.21 -4.29
CA GLU A 7 1.88 -3.20 -5.19
C GLU A 7 1.91 -1.87 -5.96
N VAL A 8 3.11 -1.39 -6.27
CA VAL A 8 3.35 -0.14 -6.98
C VAL A 8 4.04 -0.44 -8.31
N LEU A 9 3.59 0.21 -9.37
CA LEU A 9 4.22 0.12 -10.69
C LEU A 9 5.30 1.19 -10.82
N HIS A 10 6.57 0.80 -10.78
CA HIS A 10 7.70 1.69 -11.00
C HIS A 10 8.53 1.21 -12.18
N ARG A 11 8.80 2.10 -13.15
CA ARG A 11 9.61 1.80 -14.36
C ARG A 11 9.16 0.56 -15.13
N GLY A 12 7.84 0.32 -15.19
CA GLY A 12 7.26 -0.82 -15.90
C GLY A 12 7.34 -2.16 -15.15
N GLN A 13 7.77 -2.15 -13.89
CA GLN A 13 7.82 -3.34 -13.04
C GLN A 13 6.99 -3.13 -11.78
N TRP A 14 6.17 -4.12 -11.45
CA TRP A 14 5.45 -4.17 -10.19
C TRP A 14 6.41 -4.56 -9.07
N GLY A 15 6.29 -3.87 -7.94
CA GLY A 15 7.02 -4.20 -6.73
C GLY A 15 6.21 -3.86 -5.49
N ARG A 16 6.71 -4.32 -4.36
CA ARG A 16 5.99 -4.31 -3.09
C ARG A 16 6.25 -3.04 -2.32
N VAL A 17 5.33 -2.76 -1.41
CA VAL A 17 5.51 -1.82 -0.31
C VAL A 17 5.95 -2.64 0.91
N CYS A 18 7.02 -2.21 1.56
CA CYS A 18 7.45 -2.77 2.84
C CYS A 18 6.38 -2.48 3.90
N ASP A 19 6.08 -3.47 4.72
CA ASP A 19 5.07 -3.37 5.77
C ASP A 19 5.57 -2.65 7.04
N PHE A 20 6.87 -2.37 7.10
CA PHE A 20 7.46 -1.62 8.20
C PHE A 20 6.98 -0.17 8.17
N GLY A 21 6.23 0.21 9.21
CA GLY A 21 5.62 1.54 9.31
C GLY A 21 4.26 1.65 8.62
N TRP A 22 3.82 0.63 7.88
CA TRP A 22 2.51 0.63 7.22
C TRP A 22 1.37 0.79 8.22
N ASP A 23 0.52 1.78 8.01
CA ASP A 23 -0.60 2.10 8.88
C ASP A 23 -1.90 2.48 8.13
N LEU A 24 -2.91 2.92 8.88
CA LEU A 24 -4.21 3.31 8.32
C LEU A 24 -4.14 4.59 7.47
N ALA A 25 -3.18 5.49 7.72
CA ALA A 25 -3.01 6.68 6.91
C ALA A 25 -2.47 6.28 5.53
N ASP A 26 -1.51 5.36 5.45
CA ASP A 26 -1.03 4.82 4.18
C ASP A 26 -2.15 4.07 3.42
N ALA A 27 -2.91 3.23 4.13
CA ALA A 27 -4.06 2.52 3.56
C ALA A 27 -5.13 3.49 3.05
N ALA A 28 -5.35 4.62 3.72
CA ALA A 28 -6.32 5.64 3.30
C ALA A 28 -5.92 6.31 1.99
N VAL A 29 -4.62 6.57 1.80
CA VAL A 29 -4.11 7.09 0.53
C VAL A 29 -4.39 6.09 -0.60
N VAL A 30 -4.09 4.81 -0.40
CA VAL A 30 -4.34 3.76 -1.42
C VAL A 30 -5.82 3.58 -1.71
N CYS A 31 -6.67 3.49 -0.68
CA CYS A 31 -8.10 3.34 -0.89
C CYS A 31 -8.71 4.55 -1.58
N ARG A 32 -8.23 5.77 -1.31
CA ARG A 32 -8.63 6.96 -2.07
C ARG A 32 -8.15 6.94 -3.51
N GLU A 33 -6.89 6.54 -3.75
CA GLU A 33 -6.32 6.45 -5.10
C GLU A 33 -7.07 5.44 -5.99
N LEU A 34 -7.56 4.35 -5.38
CA LEU A 34 -8.29 3.28 -6.07
C LEU A 34 -9.83 3.43 -6.04
N ASP A 35 -10.35 4.56 -5.52
CA ASP A 35 -11.78 4.83 -5.36
C ASP A 35 -12.54 3.75 -4.56
N CYS A 36 -11.92 3.30 -3.48
CA CYS A 36 -12.38 2.25 -2.58
C CYS A 36 -13.01 2.77 -1.27
N GLY A 37 -13.00 4.09 -1.05
CA GLY A 37 -13.50 4.73 0.18
C GLY A 37 -12.49 4.71 1.32
N GLU A 38 -12.97 4.69 2.56
CA GLU A 38 -12.13 4.65 3.76
C GLU A 38 -11.66 3.22 4.07
N PRO A 39 -10.40 3.02 4.46
CA PRO A 39 -9.87 1.72 4.81
C PRO A 39 -10.49 1.23 6.12
N VAL A 40 -10.77 -0.07 6.20
CA VAL A 40 -11.26 -0.71 7.43
C VAL A 40 -10.09 -1.21 8.29
N ASP A 41 -8.98 -1.59 7.65
CA ASP A 41 -7.81 -2.16 8.30
C ASP A 41 -6.54 -1.91 7.46
N ALA A 42 -5.38 -1.96 8.11
CA ALA A 42 -4.07 -1.83 7.49
C ALA A 42 -3.27 -3.13 7.74
N LEU A 43 -3.51 -4.12 6.87
CA LEU A 43 -2.88 -5.43 6.97
C LEU A 43 -1.38 -5.35 6.67
N LYS A 44 -0.57 -5.89 7.58
CA LYS A 44 0.88 -6.03 7.42
C LYS A 44 1.24 -7.34 6.73
N GLY A 45 2.47 -7.46 6.24
CA GLY A 45 2.92 -8.43 5.23
C GLY A 45 2.66 -9.90 5.58
N ASP A 46 2.57 -10.25 6.86
CA ASP A 46 2.26 -11.61 7.30
C ASP A 46 0.80 -12.05 7.04
N HIS A 47 -0.12 -11.11 6.83
CA HIS A 47 -1.56 -11.39 6.68
C HIS A 47 -2.00 -11.55 5.21
N VAL A 48 -1.21 -11.05 4.26
CA VAL A 48 -1.55 -11.07 2.84
C VAL A 48 -0.33 -11.59 2.10
N GLY A 49 -0.41 -12.85 1.67
CA GLY A 49 0.74 -13.66 1.24
C GLY A 49 1.84 -12.90 0.50
N HIS A 50 3.09 -13.21 0.85
CA HIS A 50 4.29 -12.61 0.28
C HIS A 50 4.30 -12.72 -1.25
N GLY A 51 3.92 -11.65 -1.95
CA GLY A 51 4.11 -11.54 -3.40
C GLY A 51 5.59 -11.65 -3.74
N THR A 52 5.95 -12.13 -4.92
CA THR A 52 7.35 -12.19 -5.38
C THR A 52 7.70 -10.91 -6.14
N GLY A 53 8.61 -10.07 -5.62
CA GLY A 53 9.00 -8.83 -6.30
C GLY A 53 9.96 -7.95 -5.49
N GLU A 54 10.62 -7.01 -6.18
CA GLU A 54 11.45 -5.96 -5.58
C GLU A 54 10.61 -5.06 -4.67
N ILE A 55 11.23 -4.49 -3.63
CA ILE A 55 10.56 -3.53 -2.75
C ILE A 55 10.80 -2.14 -3.33
N TRP A 56 9.74 -1.46 -3.80
CA TRP A 56 9.84 -0.11 -4.33
C TRP A 56 9.72 0.96 -3.24
N ILE A 57 8.93 0.69 -2.21
CA ILE A 57 8.71 1.61 -1.09
C ILE A 57 9.14 0.90 0.19
N ASN A 58 10.19 1.39 0.86
CA ASN A 58 10.70 0.80 2.10
C ASN A 58 9.97 1.29 3.36
N ASN A 59 9.49 2.52 3.34
CA ASN A 59 8.76 3.13 4.45
C ASN A 59 7.69 4.05 3.84
N ALA A 60 6.45 3.58 3.83
CA ALA A 60 5.32 4.47 3.63
C ALA A 60 5.15 5.29 4.91
N LEU A 61 5.10 6.61 4.77
CA LEU A 61 4.93 7.56 5.88
C LEU A 61 3.95 8.64 5.43
N CYS A 62 2.77 8.22 5.00
CA CYS A 62 1.74 9.13 4.55
C CYS A 62 1.07 9.84 5.72
N ALA A 63 0.68 11.10 5.51
CA ALA A 63 -0.20 11.83 6.40
C ALA A 63 -1.67 11.40 6.26
N GLY A 64 -2.02 10.62 5.21
CA GLY A 64 -3.38 10.18 4.91
C GLY A 64 -4.16 11.16 4.02
N SER A 65 -3.55 12.28 3.61
CA SER A 65 -4.18 13.34 2.78
C SER A 65 -3.62 13.42 1.36
N GLU A 66 -2.61 12.60 1.05
CA GLU A 66 -1.96 12.50 -0.24
C GLU A 66 -2.86 11.90 -1.31
N SER A 67 -2.74 12.37 -2.55
CA SER A 67 -3.54 11.81 -3.65
C SER A 67 -3.04 10.47 -4.16
N THR A 68 -1.78 10.12 -3.91
CA THR A 68 -1.12 8.91 -4.44
C THR A 68 -0.07 8.40 -3.47
N LEU A 69 0.11 7.08 -3.38
CA LEU A 69 1.21 6.46 -2.64
C LEU A 69 2.55 6.69 -3.39
N LYS A 70 3.63 7.04 -2.69
CA LYS A 70 4.95 7.36 -3.28
C LYS A 70 6.10 6.74 -2.51
#